data_AF-A0A2U2S0W2-F1
#
_entry.id   AF-A0A2U2S0W2-F1
#
_cell.length_a   1.000
_cell.length_b   1.000
_cell.length_c   1.000
_cell.angle_alpha   90.00
_cell.angle_beta   90.00
_cell.angle_gamma   90.00
#
_symmetry.space_group_name_H-M   'P 1'
#
loop_
_entity.id
_entity.type
_entity.pdbx_description
1 polymer ?
#
loop_
_entity_poly.entity_id
_entity_poly.type
_entity_poly.pdbx_seq_one_letter_code
_entity_poly.pdbx_strand_id
1 'polypeptide(L)'
;MKKFKIRKQDFPEFTGDIEVEVDETQFEVVPERFPPGLADKLYKGQRVRWVANFVVKKKPGIAKRGGKVKYAIELAKSTGELVYFDGQNILPLAYVDLGNGNVRAELEADDPSTGWTP
;
A
#
# COMPACT_ATOMS: atom_id res chain seq x y z
N MET A 1 -15.15 -1.13 -9.87
CA MET A 1 -13.75 -1.18 -9.42
C MET A 1 -12.86 -1.16 -10.64
N LYS A 2 -11.79 -0.36 -10.63
CA LYS A 2 -10.79 -0.28 -11.69
C LYS A 2 -9.42 -0.60 -11.11
N LYS A 3 -8.65 -1.38 -11.86
CA LYS A 3 -7.24 -1.65 -11.59
C LYS A 3 -6.37 -0.65 -12.33
N PHE A 4 -5.37 -0.09 -11.65
CA PHE A 4 -4.31 0.69 -12.29
C PHE A 4 -2.96 0.24 -11.74
N LYS A 5 -1.95 0.34 -12.61
CA LYS A 5 -0.60 -0.13 -12.35
C LYS A 5 0.28 1.06 -11.98
N ILE A 6 0.86 1.02 -10.79
CA ILE A 6 1.91 1.95 -10.36
C ILE A 6 3.24 1.32 -10.75
N ARG A 7 4.07 2.03 -11.52
CA ARG A 7 5.34 1.48 -12.02
C ARG A 7 6.45 1.78 -11.03
N LYS A 8 7.43 0.89 -10.94
CA LYS A 8 8.67 1.11 -10.16
C LYS A 8 9.34 2.46 -10.46
N GLN A 9 9.25 2.91 -11.71
CA GLN A 9 9.93 4.12 -12.21
C GLN A 9 9.40 5.40 -11.55
N ASP A 10 8.14 5.39 -11.11
CA ASP A 10 7.49 6.52 -10.46
C ASP A 10 8.01 6.71 -9.02
N PHE A 11 8.66 5.68 -8.46
CA PHE A 11 9.21 5.65 -7.09
C PHE A 11 10.54 4.86 -7.05
N PRO A 12 11.70 5.49 -7.24
CA PRO A 12 12.99 4.79 -7.40
C PRO A 12 13.43 3.95 -6.18
N GLU A 13 12.82 4.17 -5.02
CA GLU A 13 13.03 3.39 -3.78
C GLU A 13 12.28 2.03 -3.79
N PHE A 14 11.49 1.75 -4.84
CA PHE A 14 10.59 0.60 -5.00
C PHE A 14 11.27 -0.67 -5.59
N THR A 15 10.65 -1.85 -5.40
CA THR A 15 11.23 -3.17 -5.73
C THR A 15 10.51 -4.02 -6.80
N GLY A 16 9.51 -3.50 -7.52
CA GLY A 16 8.64 -4.17 -8.53
C GLY A 16 7.45 -3.36 -9.15
N ASP A 17 6.46 -4.06 -9.72
CA ASP A 17 5.08 -3.60 -10.03
C ASP A 17 4.16 -3.43 -8.79
N ILE A 18 3.17 -2.52 -8.77
CA ILE A 18 1.97 -2.64 -7.90
C ILE A 18 0.71 -2.50 -8.75
N GLU A 19 -0.25 -3.39 -8.57
CA GLU A 19 -1.61 -3.15 -9.04
C GLU A 19 -2.49 -2.69 -7.88
N VAL A 20 -3.23 -1.60 -8.09
CA VAL A 20 -4.15 -1.06 -7.09
C VAL A 20 -5.56 -1.09 -7.67
N GLU A 21 -6.51 -1.62 -6.90
CA GLU A 21 -7.91 -1.74 -7.29
C GLU A 21 -8.81 -0.85 -6.43
N VAL A 22 -9.41 0.19 -7.04
CA VAL A 22 -10.27 1.17 -6.34
C VAL A 22 -11.51 1.52 -7.16
N ASP A 23 -12.53 2.14 -6.55
CA ASP A 23 -13.60 2.81 -7.29
C ASP A 23 -13.13 4.18 -7.81
N GLU A 24 -12.72 4.26 -9.07
CA GLU A 24 -12.19 5.49 -9.68
C GLU A 24 -13.21 6.63 -9.78
N THR A 25 -14.51 6.34 -9.64
CA THR A 25 -15.54 7.39 -9.61
C THR A 25 -15.54 8.14 -8.28
N GLN A 26 -15.01 7.51 -7.24
CA GLN A 26 -14.99 8.02 -5.87
C GLN A 26 -13.60 8.42 -5.39
N PHE A 27 -12.56 7.81 -5.95
CA PHE A 27 -11.19 7.93 -5.46
C PHE A 27 -10.20 8.31 -6.56
N GLU A 28 -9.10 8.91 -6.11
CA GLU A 28 -7.88 9.13 -6.87
C GLU A 28 -6.71 8.53 -6.10
N VAL A 29 -5.71 8.06 -6.83
CA VAL A 29 -4.45 7.61 -6.23
C VAL A 29 -3.39 8.64 -6.50
N VAL A 30 -2.83 9.15 -5.42
CA VAL A 30 -1.87 10.23 -5.44
C VAL A 30 -0.53 9.68 -4.98
N PRO A 31 0.51 9.75 -5.82
CA PRO A 31 1.88 9.55 -5.39
C PRO A 31 2.24 10.44 -4.19
N GLU A 32 2.88 9.87 -3.18
CA GLU A 32 3.35 10.64 -2.02
C GLU A 32 4.79 10.25 -1.65
N ARG A 33 5.53 11.13 -0.97
CA ARG A 33 6.85 10.78 -0.41
C ARG A 33 6.70 10.12 0.94
N PHE A 34 7.53 9.10 1.24
CA PHE A 34 7.48 8.45 2.54
C PHE A 34 7.62 9.48 3.67
N PRO A 35 6.92 9.28 4.79
CA PRO A 35 7.13 10.08 5.98
C PRO A 35 8.62 10.13 6.36
N PRO A 36 9.15 11.31 6.77
CA PRO A 36 10.53 11.43 7.21
C PRO A 36 10.89 10.40 8.30
N GLY A 37 12.02 9.70 8.13
CA GLY A 37 12.51 8.69 9.08
C GLY A 37 11.80 7.33 9.01
N LEU A 38 10.81 7.13 8.13
CA LEU A 38 10.16 5.83 7.97
C LEU A 38 11.13 4.74 7.46
N ALA A 39 12.07 5.11 6.59
CA ALA A 39 13.12 4.22 6.08
C ALA A 39 14.06 3.69 7.18
N ASP A 40 14.15 4.41 8.32
CA ASP A 40 15.00 4.05 9.45
C ASP A 40 14.26 3.26 10.53
N LYS A 41 12.91 3.18 10.46
CA LYS A 41 12.12 2.39 11.41
C LYS A 41 12.38 0.89 11.19
N LEU A 42 12.49 0.18 12.31
CA LEU A 42 12.65 -1.27 12.35
C LEU A 42 11.35 -1.93 12.79
N TYR A 43 11.05 -3.08 12.20
CA TYR A 43 9.99 -3.96 12.65
C TYR A 43 10.59 -5.28 13.10
N LYS A 44 10.32 -5.69 14.35
CA LYS A 44 10.93 -6.87 14.99
C LYS A 44 12.46 -6.92 14.83
N GLY A 45 13.12 -5.75 14.89
CA GLY A 45 14.58 -5.62 14.72
C GLY A 45 15.09 -5.65 13.28
N GLN A 46 14.21 -5.78 12.28
CA GLN A 46 14.57 -5.83 10.86
C GLN A 46 14.20 -4.54 10.13
N ARG A 47 15.00 -4.16 9.12
CA ARG A 47 14.66 -3.05 8.23
C ARG A 47 13.51 -3.45 7.33
N VAL A 48 12.51 -2.57 7.23
CA VAL A 48 11.40 -2.78 6.30
C VAL A 48 11.81 -2.32 4.91
N ARG A 49 11.63 -3.18 3.93
CA ARG A 49 11.75 -2.86 2.52
C ARG A 49 10.41 -2.28 2.07
N TRP A 50 10.27 -0.97 2.23
CA TRP A 50 9.06 -0.27 1.83
C TRP A 50 8.81 -0.44 0.34
N VAL A 51 7.62 -0.93 0.01
CA VAL A 51 7.18 -1.06 -1.37
C VAL A 51 6.54 0.26 -1.75
N ALA A 52 5.33 0.60 -1.32
CA ALA A 52 4.61 1.73 -1.90
C ALA A 52 4.51 2.94 -0.98
N ASN A 53 4.56 4.14 -1.57
CA ASN A 53 4.03 5.32 -0.94
C ASN A 53 3.09 6.09 -1.87
N PHE A 54 1.84 5.68 -1.86
CA PHE A 54 0.75 6.42 -2.46
C PHE A 54 -0.38 6.48 -1.44
N VAL A 55 -1.24 7.45 -1.62
CA VAL A 55 -2.46 7.59 -0.82
C VAL A 55 -3.66 7.51 -1.73
N VAL A 56 -4.66 6.75 -1.31
CA VAL A 56 -5.96 6.70 -1.95
C VAL A 56 -6.81 7.80 -1.33
N LYS A 57 -6.97 8.91 -2.04
CA LYS A 57 -7.77 10.05 -1.58
C LYS A 57 -9.17 9.99 -2.19
N LYS A 58 -10.16 10.40 -1.40
CA LYS A 58 -11.52 10.59 -1.90
C LYS A 58 -11.60 11.85 -2.74
N LYS A 59 -12.18 11.76 -3.93
CA LYS A 59 -12.41 12.90 -4.79
C LYS A 59 -13.35 13.93 -4.13
N PRO A 60 -13.12 15.23 -4.33
CA PRO A 60 -14.00 16.27 -3.78
C PRO A 60 -15.43 16.11 -4.31
N GLY A 61 -16.42 16.32 -3.43
CA GLY A 61 -17.85 16.25 -3.78
C GLY A 61 -18.51 14.87 -3.65
N ILE A 62 -17.74 13.81 -3.38
CA ILE A 62 -18.30 12.47 -3.15
C ILE A 62 -18.82 12.36 -1.70
N ALA A 63 -20.13 12.13 -1.54
CA ALA A 63 -20.78 12.07 -0.22
C ALA A 63 -20.05 11.09 0.73
N LYS A 64 -19.76 11.54 1.96
CA LYS A 64 -19.22 10.72 3.06
C LYS A 64 -20.26 9.69 3.53
N ARG A 65 -20.59 8.69 2.71
CA ARG A 65 -21.25 7.48 3.22
C ARG A 65 -20.24 6.75 4.09
N GLY A 66 -20.54 6.62 5.38
CA GLY A 66 -19.61 6.28 6.47
C GLY A 66 -19.05 4.85 6.50
N GLY A 67 -18.75 4.26 5.35
CA GLY A 67 -17.95 3.04 5.28
C GLY A 67 -16.46 3.40 5.21
N LYS A 68 -15.64 2.73 6.02
CA LYS A 68 -14.19 2.63 5.79
C LYS A 68 -14.01 2.12 4.36
N VAL A 69 -13.53 2.99 3.48
CA VAL A 69 -13.39 2.69 2.06
C VAL A 69 -12.29 1.66 1.94
N LYS A 70 -12.54 0.51 1.35
CA LYS A 70 -11.49 -0.49 1.14
C LYS A 70 -10.94 -0.41 -0.27
N TYR A 71 -9.62 -0.46 -0.41
CA TYR A 71 -8.94 -0.78 -1.67
C TYR A 71 -8.11 -2.04 -1.51
N ALA A 72 -7.73 -2.64 -2.64
CA ALA A 72 -6.82 -3.76 -2.63
C ALA A 72 -5.54 -3.43 -3.38
N ILE A 73 -4.42 -3.95 -2.89
CA ILE A 73 -3.15 -3.95 -3.61
C ILE A 73 -2.77 -5.38 -3.96
N GLU A 74 -2.20 -5.56 -5.14
CA GLU A 74 -1.53 -6.78 -5.55
C GLU A 74 -0.04 -6.51 -5.72
N LEU A 75 0.77 -7.34 -5.05
CA LEU A 75 2.22 -7.20 -4.94
C LEU A 75 2.89 -8.53 -5.27
N ALA A 76 4.11 -8.50 -5.83
CA ALA A 76 4.93 -9.70 -5.91
C ALA A 76 5.21 -10.26 -4.51
N LYS A 77 5.04 -11.57 -4.35
CA LYS A 77 5.29 -12.27 -3.09
C LYS A 77 6.78 -12.19 -2.74
N SER A 78 7.07 -11.82 -1.50
CA SER A 78 8.43 -11.81 -0.93
C SER A 78 8.56 -12.86 0.17
N THR A 79 9.77 -13.14 0.63
CA THR A 79 10.09 -14.19 1.61
C THR A 79 9.84 -13.85 3.07
N GLY A 80 9.24 -12.69 3.39
CA GLY A 80 8.98 -12.27 4.77
C GLY A 80 7.55 -11.82 5.05
N GLU A 81 7.36 -10.91 6.00
CA GLU A 81 6.03 -10.46 6.46
C GLU A 81 5.64 -9.16 5.73
N LEU A 82 4.42 -9.11 5.20
CA LEU A 82 3.87 -7.88 4.65
C LEU A 82 3.44 -7.00 5.83
N VAL A 83 3.82 -5.73 5.80
CA VAL A 83 3.58 -4.76 6.88
C VAL A 83 3.05 -3.43 6.33
N TYR A 84 2.44 -2.62 7.19
CA TYR A 84 2.02 -1.25 6.91
C TYR A 84 2.38 -0.32 8.07
N PHE A 85 2.47 0.99 7.83
CA PHE A 85 2.84 1.99 8.84
C PHE A 85 1.68 2.91 9.26
N ASP A 86 0.95 2.63 10.33
CA ASP A 86 -0.29 3.36 10.75
C ASP A 86 -0.16 4.88 11.04
N GLY A 87 1.01 5.48 10.79
CA GLY A 87 1.37 6.85 11.18
C GLY A 87 2.24 6.90 12.45
N GLN A 88 2.28 5.83 13.23
CA GLN A 88 3.00 5.73 14.49
C GLN A 88 3.85 4.44 14.57
N ASN A 89 3.24 3.30 14.25
CA ASN A 89 3.74 1.94 14.40
C ASN A 89 3.80 1.22 13.06
N ILE A 90 4.69 0.21 12.97
CA ILE A 90 4.69 -0.75 11.86
C ILE A 90 3.92 -1.98 12.33
N LEU A 91 2.91 -2.37 11.56
CA LEU A 91 1.97 -3.44 11.89
C LEU A 91 1.92 -4.49 10.77
N PRO A 92 1.63 -5.76 11.09
CA PRO A 92 1.44 -6.79 10.07
C PRO A 92 0.22 -6.47 9.21
N LEU A 93 0.36 -6.67 7.90
CA LEU A 93 -0.71 -6.56 6.92
C LEU A 93 -1.10 -7.96 6.44
N ALA A 94 -2.33 -8.35 6.72
CA ALA A 94 -2.87 -9.62 6.24
C ALA A 94 -2.99 -9.61 4.71
N TYR A 95 -2.65 -10.72 4.08
CA TYR A 95 -2.76 -10.90 2.64
C TYR A 95 -3.23 -12.32 2.28
N VAL A 96 -3.75 -12.45 1.06
CA VAL A 96 -4.09 -13.72 0.42
C VAL A 96 -3.09 -14.00 -0.69
N ASP A 97 -2.58 -15.23 -0.76
CA ASP A 97 -1.74 -15.69 -1.87
C ASP A 97 -2.61 -15.93 -3.12
N LEU A 98 -2.25 -15.34 -4.25
CA LEU A 98 -3.00 -15.46 -5.50
C LEU A 98 -2.55 -16.67 -6.35
N GLY A 99 -1.50 -17.40 -5.94
CA GLY A 99 -1.01 -18.60 -6.63
C GLY A 99 -0.22 -18.33 -7.92
N ASN A 100 -0.07 -17.07 -8.32
CA ASN A 100 0.66 -16.63 -9.51
C ASN A 100 1.97 -15.90 -9.17
N GLY A 101 2.47 -16.07 -7.93
CA GLY A 101 3.63 -15.34 -7.42
C GLY A 101 3.30 -13.95 -6.87
N ASN A 102 2.03 -13.56 -6.83
CA ASN A 102 1.56 -12.32 -6.20
C ASN A 102 0.70 -12.60 -4.97
N VAL A 103 0.60 -11.60 -4.11
CA VAL A 103 -0.29 -11.55 -2.94
C VAL A 103 -1.25 -10.38 -3.06
N ARG A 104 -2.44 -10.50 -2.46
CA ARG A 104 -3.44 -9.44 -2.39
C ARG A 104 -3.71 -9.05 -0.94
N ALA A 105 -3.60 -7.76 -0.63
CA ALA A 105 -3.94 -7.21 0.68
C ALA A 105 -5.07 -6.19 0.56
N GLU A 106 -5.96 -6.17 1.55
CA GLU A 106 -7.00 -5.14 1.68
C GLU A 106 -6.51 -4.03 2.62
N LEU A 107 -6.74 -2.79 2.21
CA LEU A 107 -6.38 -1.57 2.93
C LEU A 107 -7.59 -0.64 2.94
N GLU A 108 -7.64 0.29 3.88
CA GLU A 108 -8.64 1.35 3.99
C GLU A 108 -8.17 2.65 3.34
N ALA A 109 -9.05 3.52 2.85
CA ALA A 109 -8.64 4.85 2.38
C ALA A 109 -8.02 5.63 3.54
N ASP A 110 -7.01 6.44 3.21
CA ASP A 110 -6.07 7.04 4.18
C ASP A 110 -5.14 6.02 4.85
N ASP A 111 -5.22 4.71 4.51
CA ASP A 111 -4.23 3.75 4.97
C ASP A 111 -2.86 4.03 4.34
N PRO A 112 -1.80 3.81 5.12
CA PRO A 112 -0.48 4.34 4.87
C PRO A 112 0.42 3.39 4.07
N SER A 113 1.69 3.78 3.94
CA SER A 113 2.74 3.05 3.24
C SER A 113 2.81 1.56 3.61
N THR A 114 3.03 0.70 2.61
CA THR A 114 3.18 -0.75 2.78
C THR A 114 4.60 -1.20 2.47
N GLY A 115 5.06 -2.27 3.12
CA GLY A 115 6.44 -2.76 3.08
C GLY A 115 6.54 -4.27 3.32
N TRP A 116 7.71 -4.84 3.01
CA TRP A 116 8.05 -6.21 3.38
C TRP A 116 9.18 -6.22 4.39
N THR A 117 9.09 -7.09 5.40
CA THR A 117 10.27 -7.47 6.17
C THR A 117 11.03 -8.57 5.41
N PRO A 118 12.36 -8.65 5.50
CA PRO A 118 13.13 -9.79 5.00
C PRO A 118 12.76 -11.10 5.69
#